data_AF-A0A927JE69-F1
#
_entry.id   AF-A0A927JE69-F1
#
_cell.length_a   1.000
_cell.length_b   1.000
_cell.length_c   1.000
_cell.angle_alpha   90.00
_cell.angle_beta   90.00
_cell.angle_gamma   90.00
#
_symmetry.space_group_name_H-M   'P 1'
#
loop_
_entity.id
_entity.type
_entity.pdbx_description
1 polymer ?
#
loop_
_entity_poly.entity_id
_entity_poly.type
_entity_poly.pdbx_seq_one_letter_code
_entity_poly.pdbx_strand_id
1 'polypeptide(L)'
;MTSNATRPGPLQWIGYSFGRTLPPSMQDWVRNDLTGDWAVPRHLIRSMVPFVPIYALGFMLPGPLSLRAAVVLLGVLLALFYSAAYMEPNRARRLERHGLPKDLQNPKAEARHAREKQRYDAAHGKNA
;
A
#
# COMPACT_ATOMS: atom_id res chain seq x y z
N MET A 1 -10.53 10.06 -25.04
CA MET A 1 -9.23 10.76 -24.95
C MET A 1 -8.36 10.02 -23.95
N THR A 2 -7.56 9.04 -24.39
CA THR A 2 -6.58 8.38 -23.53
C THR A 2 -5.42 9.36 -23.33
N SER A 3 -5.43 10.07 -22.21
CA SER A 3 -4.35 10.97 -21.82
C SER A 3 -3.02 10.19 -21.79
N ASN A 4 -2.00 10.74 -22.46
CA ASN A 4 -0.59 10.30 -22.36
C ASN A 4 0.00 10.50 -20.94
N ALA A 5 -0.81 10.85 -19.95
CA ALA A 5 -0.39 11.00 -18.57
C ALA A 5 0.07 9.65 -17.99
N THR A 6 1.31 9.66 -17.50
CA THR A 6 1.96 8.53 -16.83
C THR A 6 1.72 8.52 -15.33
N ARG A 7 1.02 9.53 -14.78
CA ARG A 7 0.69 9.66 -13.36
C ARG A 7 -0.81 9.91 -13.17
N PRO A 8 -1.44 9.35 -12.12
CA PRO A 8 -2.84 9.57 -11.86
C PRO A 8 -3.10 11.00 -11.38
N GLY A 9 -4.17 11.61 -11.89
CA GLY A 9 -4.72 12.83 -11.29
C GLY A 9 -5.41 12.55 -9.94
N PRO A 10 -5.83 13.59 -9.19
CA PRO A 10 -6.41 13.43 -7.85
C PRO A 10 -7.61 12.49 -7.79
N LEU A 11 -8.58 12.65 -8.71
CA LEU A 11 -9.77 11.80 -8.77
C LEU A 11 -9.45 10.34 -9.15
N GLN A 12 -8.48 10.14 -10.05
CA GLN A 12 -8.02 8.81 -10.44
C GLN A 12 -7.30 8.12 -9.27
N TRP A 13 -6.50 8.87 -8.52
CA TRP A 13 -5.84 8.37 -7.33
C TRP A 13 -6.85 7.99 -6.25
N ILE A 14 -7.87 8.82 -5.98
CA ILE A 14 -8.95 8.49 -5.05
C ILE A 14 -9.68 7.22 -5.52
N GLY A 15 -10.11 7.15 -6.78
CA GLY A 15 -10.74 5.96 -7.33
C GLY A 15 -9.85 4.72 -7.18
N TYR A 16 -8.55 4.86 -7.45
CA TYR A 16 -7.56 3.80 -7.25
C TYR A 16 -7.46 3.37 -5.78
N SER A 17 -7.55 4.28 -4.82
CA SER A 17 -7.61 3.97 -3.39
C SER A 17 -8.82 3.10 -3.03
N PHE A 18 -9.99 3.37 -3.62
CA PHE A 18 -11.18 2.51 -3.52
C PHE A 18 -11.08 1.20 -4.32
N GLY A 19 -9.96 0.96 -5.01
CA GLY A 19 -9.74 -0.25 -5.79
C GLY A 19 -10.19 -0.15 -7.23
N ARG A 20 -10.35 1.03 -7.81
CA ARG A 20 -10.49 1.17 -9.28
C ARG A 20 -9.14 0.85 -9.95
N THR A 21 -9.18 0.23 -11.11
CA THR A 21 -7.98 0.06 -11.94
C THR A 21 -7.67 1.36 -12.69
N LEU A 22 -6.39 1.74 -12.67
CA LEU A 22 -5.86 2.80 -13.51
C LEU A 22 -5.64 2.32 -14.96
N PRO A 23 -5.66 3.24 -15.96
CA PRO A 23 -5.40 2.91 -17.35
C PRO A 23 -3.99 2.31 -17.58
N PRO A 24 -3.78 1.54 -18.67
CA PRO A 24 -2.48 0.95 -19.00
C PRO A 24 -1.32 1.96 -19.10
N SER A 25 -1.58 3.21 -19.50
CA SER A 25 -0.56 4.27 -19.57
C SER A 25 0.09 4.61 -18.23
N MET A 26 -0.50 4.17 -17.10
CA MET A 26 -0.01 4.42 -15.74
C MET A 26 0.54 3.14 -15.07
N GLN A 27 0.76 2.06 -15.84
CA GLN A 27 1.21 0.78 -15.30
C GLN A 27 2.57 0.88 -14.58
N ASP A 28 3.50 1.69 -15.08
CA ASP A 28 4.80 1.94 -14.41
C ASP A 28 4.63 2.67 -13.08
N TRP A 29 3.69 3.61 -13.01
CA TRP A 29 3.35 4.27 -11.76
C TRP A 29 2.78 3.28 -10.75
N VAL A 30 1.87 2.40 -11.19
CA VAL A 30 1.30 1.34 -10.33
C VAL A 30 2.38 0.39 -9.83
N ARG A 31 3.31 -0.03 -10.70
CA ARG A 31 4.45 -0.85 -10.32
C ARG A 31 5.25 -0.19 -9.20
N ASN A 32 5.63 1.08 -9.38
CA ASN A 32 6.38 1.82 -8.35
C ASN A 32 5.56 2.12 -7.08
N ASP A 33 4.23 2.26 -7.16
CA ASP A 33 3.36 2.38 -5.99
C ASP A 33 3.38 1.11 -5.15
N LEU A 34 3.32 -0.06 -5.80
CA LEU A 34 3.14 -1.36 -5.15
C LEU A 34 4.46 -2.01 -4.73
N THR A 35 5.56 -1.75 -5.45
CA THR A 35 6.85 -2.39 -5.22
C THR A 35 8.00 -1.40 -4.98
N GLY A 36 7.77 -0.09 -5.05
CA GLY A 36 8.86 0.89 -4.87
C GLY A 36 9.37 0.99 -3.44
N ASP A 37 10.43 1.79 -3.24
CA ASP A 37 11.07 2.02 -1.93
C ASP A 37 10.09 2.62 -0.88
N TRP A 38 9.00 3.26 -1.35
CA TRP A 38 7.95 3.88 -0.54
C TRP A 38 6.63 3.11 -0.55
N ALA A 39 6.63 1.83 -0.95
CA ALA A 39 5.40 1.05 -1.10
C ALA A 39 4.62 0.91 0.21
N VAL A 40 5.30 0.69 1.34
CA VAL A 40 4.67 0.54 2.66
C VAL A 40 3.92 1.82 3.08
N PRO A 41 4.56 3.00 3.19
CA PRO A 41 3.86 4.21 3.60
C PRO A 41 2.77 4.62 2.59
N ARG A 42 2.99 4.44 1.28
CA ARG A 42 1.94 4.69 0.26
C ARG A 42 0.75 3.78 0.43
N HIS A 43 0.98 2.50 0.72
CA HIS A 43 -0.08 1.54 1.02
C HIS A 43 -0.90 2.01 2.23
N LEU A 44 -0.25 2.34 3.34
CA LEU A 44 -0.94 2.77 4.57
C LEU A 44 -1.79 4.03 4.33
N ILE A 45 -1.21 5.06 3.71
CA ILE A 45 -1.94 6.30 3.38
C ILE A 45 -3.13 6.01 2.47
N ARG A 46 -2.92 5.25 1.40
CA ARG A 46 -3.97 4.90 0.44
C ARG A 46 -5.08 4.08 1.09
N SER A 47 -4.73 3.15 1.97
CA SER A 47 -5.70 2.30 2.67
C SER A 47 -6.55 3.08 3.68
N MET A 48 -6.13 4.27 4.13
CA MET A 48 -6.95 5.14 4.98
C MET A 48 -8.02 5.92 4.21
N VAL A 49 -7.85 6.12 2.89
CA VAL A 49 -8.76 6.96 2.08
C VAL A 49 -10.23 6.49 2.15
N PRO A 50 -10.55 5.20 2.04
CA PRO A 50 -11.93 4.73 2.16
C PRO A 50 -12.55 4.93 3.55
N PHE A 51 -11.73 5.07 4.60
CA PHE A 51 -12.20 5.25 5.98
C PHE A 51 -12.44 6.72 6.36
N VAL A 52 -11.99 7.68 5.56
CA VAL A 52 -12.17 9.12 5.83
C VAL A 52 -13.63 9.50 6.15
N PRO A 53 -14.66 9.01 5.40
CA PRO A 53 -16.05 9.29 5.75
C PRO A 53 -16.44 8.74 7.12
N ILE A 54 -15.93 7.56 7.51
CA ILE A 54 -16.21 6.93 8.80
C ILE A 54 -15.60 7.76 9.93
N TYR A 55 -14.36 8.25 9.74
CA TYR A 55 -13.71 9.12 10.72
C TYR A 55 -14.45 10.45 10.89
N ALA A 56 -14.91 11.04 9.79
CA ALA A 56 -15.74 12.24 9.82
C ALA A 56 -17.04 12.02 10.61
N LEU A 57 -17.73 10.90 10.38
CA LEU A 57 -18.91 10.51 11.15
C LEU A 57 -18.61 10.30 12.64
N GLY A 58 -17.45 9.71 12.97
CA GLY A 58 -16.99 9.57 14.36
C GLY A 58 -16.86 10.91 15.10
N PHE A 59 -16.44 11.97 14.41
CA PHE A 59 -16.41 13.33 14.97
C PHE A 59 -17.78 14.00 15.08
N MET A 60 -18.79 13.54 14.33
CA MET A 60 -20.17 14.01 14.41
C MET A 60 -20.95 13.39 15.58
N LEU A 61 -20.40 12.40 16.28
CA LEU A 61 -21.04 11.79 17.45
C LEU A 61 -21.26 12.82 18.57
N PRO A 62 -22.35 12.69 19.34
CA PRO A 62 -22.55 13.53 20.52
C PRO A 62 -21.48 13.22 21.59
N GLY A 63 -20.99 14.26 22.28
CA GLY A 63 -20.10 14.12 23.43
C GLY A 63 -18.83 14.98 23.39
N PRO A 64 -17.97 14.85 24.41
CA PRO A 64 -16.71 15.59 24.48
C PRO A 64 -15.81 15.32 23.28
N LEU A 65 -15.02 16.32 22.86
CA LEU A 65 -14.10 16.18 21.72
C LEU A 65 -13.03 15.11 22.00
N SER A 66 -12.57 14.98 23.25
CA SER A 66 -11.60 13.96 23.66
C SER A 66 -12.12 12.54 23.46
N LEU A 67 -13.39 12.29 23.81
CA LEU A 67 -14.03 10.99 23.60
C LEU A 67 -14.15 10.65 22.11
N ARG A 68 -14.61 11.60 21.29
CA ARG A 68 -14.68 11.44 19.84
C ARG A 68 -13.31 11.16 19.23
N ALA A 69 -12.30 11.92 19.64
CA ALA A 69 -10.93 11.71 19.19
C ALA A 69 -10.40 10.32 19.58
N ALA A 70 -10.70 9.83 20.78
CA ALA A 70 -10.31 8.49 21.22
C ALA A 70 -10.98 7.38 20.38
N VAL A 71 -12.28 7.52 20.06
CA VAL A 71 -13.00 6.57 19.20
C VAL A 71 -12.42 6.55 17.79
N VAL A 72 -12.20 7.73 17.19
CA VAL A 72 -11.60 7.84 15.85
C VAL A 72 -10.16 7.29 15.86
N LEU A 73 -9.37 7.61 16.88
CA LEU A 73 -8.00 7.11 17.03
C LEU A 73 -7.97 5.58 17.11
N LEU A 74 -8.86 4.98 17.90
CA LEU A 74 -9.00 3.53 17.96
C LEU A 74 -9.32 2.95 16.58
N GLY A 75 -10.27 3.54 15.86
CA GLY A 75 -10.61 3.16 14.49
C GLY A 75 -9.43 3.25 13.52
N VAL A 76 -8.65 4.32 13.58
CA VAL A 76 -7.45 4.52 12.77
C VAL A 76 -6.40 3.45 13.08
N LEU A 77 -6.15 3.17 14.36
CA LEU A 77 -5.17 2.15 14.77
C LEU A 77 -5.56 0.77 14.28
N LEU A 78 -6.85 0.38 14.41
CA LEU A 78 -7.36 -0.88 13.89
C LEU A 78 -7.23 -0.94 12.36
N ALA A 79 -7.63 0.12 11.65
CA ALA A 79 -7.54 0.17 10.20
C ALA A 79 -6.09 0.05 9.72
N LEU A 80 -5.14 0.71 10.39
CA LEU A 80 -3.71 0.60 10.08
C LEU A 80 -3.17 -0.80 10.36
N PHE A 81 -3.54 -1.39 11.49
CA PHE A 81 -3.16 -2.76 11.84
C PHE A 81 -3.59 -3.76 10.75
N TYR A 82 -4.87 -3.73 10.35
CA TYR A 82 -5.37 -4.60 9.30
C TYR A 82 -4.78 -4.26 7.92
N SER A 83 -4.53 -2.99 7.62
CA SER A 83 -3.88 -2.60 6.36
C SER A 83 -2.47 -3.19 6.27
N ALA A 84 -1.70 -3.13 7.36
CA ALA A 84 -0.37 -3.74 7.42
C ALA A 84 -0.44 -5.27 7.33
N ALA A 85 -1.33 -5.91 8.11
CA ALA A 85 -1.47 -7.37 8.14
C ALA A 85 -1.90 -7.96 6.78
N TYR A 86 -2.74 -7.25 6.03
CA TYR A 86 -3.23 -7.68 4.72
C TYR A 86 -2.53 -6.98 3.55
N MET A 87 -1.35 -6.38 3.79
CA MET A 87 -0.64 -5.63 2.75
C MET A 87 -0.24 -6.52 1.58
N GLU A 88 0.34 -7.70 1.84
CA GLU A 88 0.82 -8.58 0.75
C GLU A 88 -0.31 -9.16 -0.11
N PRO A 89 -1.39 -9.72 0.46
CA PRO A 89 -2.52 -10.18 -0.34
C PRO A 89 -3.17 -9.05 -1.15
N ASN A 90 -3.23 -7.83 -0.60
CA ASN A 90 -3.73 -6.67 -1.34
C ASN A 90 -2.81 -6.25 -2.48
N ARG A 91 -1.49 -6.28 -2.25
CA ARG A 91 -0.47 -5.98 -3.26
C ARG A 91 -0.58 -6.98 -4.42
N ALA A 92 -0.55 -8.27 -4.13
CA ALA A 92 -0.66 -9.34 -5.13
C ALA A 92 -1.94 -9.20 -5.98
N ARG A 93 -3.11 -9.05 -5.34
CA ARG A 93 -4.38 -8.88 -6.04
C ARG A 93 -4.39 -7.61 -6.92
N ARG A 94 -3.79 -6.52 -6.46
CA ARG A 94 -3.70 -5.28 -7.27
C ARG A 94 -2.77 -5.46 -8.45
N LEU A 95 -1.63 -6.12 -8.29
CA LEU A 95 -0.73 -6.45 -9.40
C LEU A 95 -1.45 -7.28 -10.45
N GLU A 96 -2.16 -8.34 -10.04
CA GLU A 96 -2.94 -9.19 -10.94
C GLU A 96 -4.01 -8.40 -11.71
N ARG A 97 -4.75 -7.51 -11.02
CA ARG A 97 -5.75 -6.64 -11.66
C ARG A 97 -5.16 -5.66 -12.68
N HIS A 98 -3.86 -5.43 -12.62
CA HIS A 98 -3.10 -4.60 -13.54
C HIS A 98 -2.29 -5.43 -14.55
N GLY A 99 -2.50 -6.75 -14.63
CA GLY A 99 -1.76 -7.63 -15.54
C GLY A 99 -0.28 -7.78 -15.20
N LEU A 100 0.11 -7.46 -13.96
CA LEU A 100 1.48 -7.60 -13.46
C LEU A 100 1.62 -8.93 -12.68
N PRO A 101 2.84 -9.52 -12.62
CA PRO A 101 3.09 -10.71 -11.80
C PRO A 101 2.75 -10.45 -10.33
N LYS A 102 2.07 -11.40 -9.69
CA LYS A 102 1.62 -11.29 -8.28
C LYS A 102 2.78 -11.28 -7.27
N ASP A 103 3.88 -11.88 -7.65
CA ASP A 103 5.13 -12.03 -6.91
C ASP A 103 6.15 -10.93 -7.24
N LEU A 104 5.76 -9.93 -8.03
CA LEU A 104 6.63 -8.83 -8.42
C LEU A 104 7.14 -8.09 -7.18
N GLN A 105 8.46 -8.09 -6.98
CA GLN A 105 9.09 -7.34 -5.90
C GLN A 105 9.92 -6.15 -6.42
N ASN A 106 10.47 -5.40 -5.47
CA ASN A 106 11.42 -4.34 -5.77
C ASN A 106 12.76 -4.97 -6.19
N PRO A 107 13.29 -4.67 -7.38
CA PRO A 107 14.60 -5.18 -7.81
C PRO A 107 15.73 -4.84 -6.82
N LYS A 108 15.64 -3.67 -6.15
CA LYS A 108 16.62 -3.30 -5.12
C LYS A 108 16.47 -4.11 -3.84
N ALA A 109 15.24 -4.42 -3.43
CA ALA A 109 14.99 -5.24 -2.24
C ALA A 109 15.43 -6.68 -2.50
N GLU A 110 15.14 -7.24 -3.68
CA GLU A 110 15.62 -8.55 -4.10
C GLU A 110 17.16 -8.60 -4.09
N ALA A 111 17.82 -7.60 -4.66
CA ALA A 111 19.29 -7.51 -4.64
C ALA A 111 19.86 -7.39 -3.21
N ARG A 112 19.17 -6.68 -2.30
CA ARG A 112 19.57 -6.57 -0.89
C ARG A 112 19.44 -7.93 -0.18
N HIS A 113 18.31 -8.63 -0.36
CA HIS A 113 18.09 -9.94 0.22
C HIS A 113 19.06 -10.99 -0.33
N ALA A 114 19.36 -10.95 -1.63
CA ALA A 114 20.36 -11.83 -2.23
C ALA A 114 21.75 -11.62 -1.62
N ARG A 115 22.15 -10.36 -1.37
CA ARG A 115 23.42 -10.03 -0.69
C ARG A 115 23.44 -10.49 0.77
N GLU A 116 22.31 -10.35 1.49
CA GLU A 116 22.19 -10.84 2.87
C GLU A 116 22.30 -12.36 2.93
N LYS A 117 21.63 -13.08 2.02
CA LYS A 117 21.73 -14.53 1.91
C LYS A 117 23.15 -14.99 1.59
N GLN A 118 23.83 -14.33 0.64
CA GLN A 118 25.23 -14.62 0.33
C GLN A 118 26.16 -14.41 1.53
N ARG A 119 25.92 -13.37 2.34
CA ARG A 119 26.69 -13.12 3.58
C ARG A 119 26.43 -14.21 4.62
N TYR A 120 25.18 -14.63 4.78
CA TYR A 120 24.82 -15.72 5.70
C TYR A 120 25.45 -17.04 5.28
N ASP A 121 25.29 -17.42 4.00
CA ASP A 121 25.86 -18.62 3.41
C ASP A 121 27.39 -18.62 3.49
N ALA A 122 28.06 -17.47 3.32
CA ALA A 122 29.51 -17.35 3.48
C ALA A 122 29.98 -17.49 4.94
N ALA A 123 29.18 -17.02 5.91
CA ALA A 123 29.51 -17.09 7.33
C ALA A 123 29.19 -18.45 7.98
N HIS A 124 28.15 -19.15 7.50
CA HIS A 124 27.63 -20.37 8.13
C HIS A 124 27.66 -21.61 7.23
N GLY A 125 27.90 -21.46 5.92
CA GLY A 125 27.94 -22.57 4.96
C GLY A 125 29.25 -23.37 4.94
N LYS A 126 30.22 -23.02 5.80
CA LYS A 126 31.47 -23.80 5.96
C LYS A 126 31.39 -24.92 7.00
N ASN A 127 30.26 -25.08 7.69
CA ASN A 127 30.08 -26.07 8.76
C ASN A 127 28.99 -27.13 8.47
N ALA A 128 28.67 -27.38 7.19
CA ALA A 128 27.77 -28.46 6.76
C ALA A 128 28.55 -29.50 5.96
#